data_AF-A0A962R219-F1
#
_entry.id   AF-A0A962R219-F1
#
_cell.length_a   1.000
_cell.length_b   1.000
_cell.length_c   1.000
_cell.angle_alpha   90.00
_cell.angle_beta   90.00
_cell.angle_gamma   90.00
#
_symmetry.space_group_name_H-M   'P 1'
#
loop_
_entity.id
_entity.type
_entity.pdbx_description
1 polymer ?
#
loop_
_entity_poly.entity_id
_entity_poly.type
_entity_poly.pdbx_seq_one_letter_code
_entity_poly.pdbx_strand_id
1 'polypeptide(L)'
;ISGSNVTIPAHYHGSIVGVTLAMMGVCYALLPRLGYPLRHAKLVIWQPILYATGQLMHVGGLVWSGGYGVQRKVAGSEQALDSIERVLGMGLMGLGGLISSIGGLLFLVIVLRALTGMQQHAHEAEGGQ
;
A
#
# COMPACT_ATOMS: atom_id res chain seq x y z
N ILE A 1 -1.15 -16.74 17.98
CA ILE A 1 -2.24 -15.72 18.00
C ILE A 1 -3.34 -16.26 18.89
N SER A 2 -3.61 -15.63 20.03
CA SER A 2 -4.62 -16.03 21.01
C SER A 2 -5.54 -14.83 21.29
N GLY A 3 -6.87 -15.02 21.19
CA GLY A 3 -7.87 -13.95 21.33
C GLY A 3 -8.36 -13.36 19.99
N SER A 4 -9.44 -12.56 20.02
CA SER A 4 -10.07 -11.93 18.84
C SER A 4 -9.71 -10.43 18.70
N ASN A 5 -8.43 -10.10 18.74
CA ASN A 5 -7.93 -8.72 18.71
C ASN A 5 -7.32 -8.33 17.34
N VAL A 6 -6.84 -7.10 17.23
CA VAL A 6 -6.25 -6.56 15.99
C VAL A 6 -4.89 -7.18 15.59
N THR A 7 -4.32 -8.07 16.40
CA THR A 7 -3.18 -8.90 15.99
C THR A 7 -3.56 -9.88 14.86
N ILE A 8 -4.82 -10.32 14.80
CA ILE A 8 -5.33 -11.14 13.68
C ILE A 8 -5.19 -10.37 12.35
N PRO A 9 -5.75 -9.14 12.21
CA PRO A 9 -5.50 -8.33 11.02
C PRO A 9 -4.05 -8.03 10.75
N ALA A 10 -3.23 -7.80 11.77
CA ALA A 10 -1.80 -7.59 11.57
C ALA A 10 -1.14 -8.77 10.81
N HIS A 11 -1.48 -10.00 11.18
CA HIS A 11 -0.87 -11.20 10.60
C HIS A 11 -1.20 -11.35 9.11
N TYR A 12 -2.48 -11.27 8.73
CA TYR A 12 -2.85 -11.42 7.32
C TYR A 12 -2.53 -10.18 6.48
N HIS A 13 -2.49 -8.97 7.06
CA HIS A 13 -1.99 -7.80 6.34
C HIS A 13 -0.51 -7.96 6.01
N GLY A 14 0.30 -8.48 6.93
CA GLY A 14 1.72 -8.75 6.67
C GLY A 14 1.94 -9.65 5.45
N SER A 15 1.18 -10.74 5.32
CA SER A 15 1.29 -11.64 4.17
C SER A 15 0.76 -11.03 2.88
N ILE A 16 -0.43 -10.40 2.92
CA ILE A 16 -1.03 -9.75 1.75
C ILE A 16 -0.14 -8.65 1.20
N VAL A 17 0.42 -7.80 2.08
CA VAL A 17 1.33 -6.71 1.69
C VAL A 17 2.58 -7.26 0.99
N GLY A 18 3.15 -8.35 1.49
CA GLY A 18 4.30 -9.00 0.85
C GLY A 18 3.98 -9.45 -0.58
N VAL A 19 2.83 -10.11 -0.77
CA VAL A 19 2.36 -10.54 -2.10
C VAL A 19 2.08 -9.34 -3.00
N THR A 20 1.40 -8.31 -2.50
CA THR A 20 1.10 -7.09 -3.26
C THR A 20 2.36 -6.39 -3.73
N LEU A 21 3.35 -6.21 -2.85
CA LEU A 21 4.62 -5.56 -3.19
C LEU A 21 5.40 -6.36 -4.25
N ALA A 22 5.41 -7.69 -4.14
CA ALA A 22 6.00 -8.56 -5.14
C ALA A 22 5.31 -8.39 -6.51
N MET A 23 3.97 -8.37 -6.54
CA MET A 23 3.21 -8.17 -7.77
C MET A 23 3.43 -6.77 -8.38
N MET A 24 3.54 -5.71 -7.57
CA MET A 24 3.91 -4.38 -8.04
C MET A 24 5.28 -4.38 -8.72
N GLY A 25 6.27 -5.05 -8.11
CA GLY A 25 7.60 -5.21 -8.69
C GLY A 25 7.58 -5.98 -10.01
N VAL A 26 6.79 -7.06 -10.09
CA VAL A 26 6.57 -7.81 -11.34
C VAL A 26 5.96 -6.90 -12.42
N CYS A 27 4.96 -6.08 -12.08
CA CYS A 27 4.40 -5.11 -13.03
C CYS A 27 5.47 -4.17 -13.58
N TYR A 28 6.31 -3.60 -12.72
CA TYR A 28 7.41 -2.72 -13.16
C TYR A 28 8.47 -3.43 -13.99
N ALA A 29 8.70 -4.73 -13.76
CA ALA A 29 9.60 -5.52 -14.59
C ALA A 29 9.00 -5.88 -15.96
N LEU A 30 7.68 -6.10 -16.04
CA LEU A 30 6.99 -6.55 -17.26
C LEU A 30 6.60 -5.41 -18.19
N LEU A 31 6.14 -4.26 -17.67
CA LEU A 31 5.68 -3.12 -18.46
C LEU A 31 6.67 -2.73 -19.58
N PRO A 32 7.98 -2.50 -19.29
CA PRO A 32 8.94 -2.17 -20.35
C PRO A 32 9.15 -3.29 -21.38
N ARG A 33 9.05 -4.56 -20.97
CA ARG A 33 9.21 -5.73 -21.85
C ARG A 33 8.04 -5.91 -22.81
N LEU A 34 6.88 -5.37 -22.44
CA LEU A 34 5.66 -5.38 -23.23
C LEU A 34 5.52 -4.12 -24.11
N GLY A 35 6.54 -3.26 -24.18
CA GLY A 35 6.51 -2.03 -24.98
C GLY A 35 5.97 -0.80 -24.24
N TYR A 36 5.70 -0.90 -22.93
CA TYR A 36 5.19 0.20 -22.12
C TYR A 36 6.30 0.76 -21.19
N PRO A 37 7.11 1.72 -21.67
CA PRO A 37 8.23 2.23 -20.87
C PRO A 37 7.73 3.00 -19.65
N LEU A 38 8.34 2.71 -18.49
CA LEU A 38 8.09 3.47 -17.27
C LEU A 38 8.73 4.86 -17.38
N ARG A 39 7.90 5.89 -17.47
CA ARG A 39 8.34 7.29 -17.45
C ARG A 39 8.50 7.74 -16.00
N HIS A 40 9.60 8.43 -15.68
CA HIS A 40 9.97 8.92 -14.33
C HIS A 40 10.52 7.88 -13.33
N ALA A 41 11.79 7.46 -13.53
CA ALA A 41 12.49 6.51 -12.68
C ALA A 41 12.45 6.82 -11.17
N LYS A 42 12.51 8.10 -10.78
CA LYS A 42 12.42 8.50 -9.36
C LYS A 42 11.10 8.06 -8.72
N LEU A 43 9.98 8.27 -9.39
CA LEU A 43 8.67 7.90 -8.84
C LEU A 43 8.51 6.38 -8.74
N VAL A 44 9.02 5.64 -9.73
CA VAL A 44 9.05 4.16 -9.74
C VAL A 44 9.84 3.60 -8.55
N ILE A 45 10.94 4.26 -8.15
CA ILE A 45 11.76 3.86 -6.99
C ILE A 45 11.09 4.24 -5.67
N TRP A 46 10.54 5.45 -5.57
CA TRP A 46 9.92 5.94 -4.33
C TRP A 46 8.59 5.28 -4.02
N GLN A 47 7.82 4.86 -5.03
CA GLN A 47 6.54 4.20 -4.86
C GLN A 47 6.60 2.97 -3.93
N PRO A 48 7.43 1.95 -4.19
CA PRO A 48 7.48 0.76 -3.33
C PRO A 48 8.02 1.08 -1.94
N ILE A 49 8.94 2.04 -1.81
CA ILE A 49 9.46 2.49 -0.51
C ILE A 49 8.34 3.12 0.32
N LEU A 50 7.54 4.02 -0.28
CA LEU A 50 6.44 4.70 0.39
C LEU A 50 5.35 3.71 0.80
N TYR A 51 4.98 2.81 -0.11
CA TYR A 51 3.99 1.76 0.15
C TYR A 51 4.45 0.83 1.28
N ALA A 52 5.67 0.28 1.18
CA ALA A 52 6.21 -0.64 2.17
C ALA A 52 6.37 0.02 3.56
N THR A 53 6.88 1.25 3.62
CA THR A 53 7.05 1.98 4.88
C THR A 53 5.70 2.24 5.54
N GLY A 54 4.70 2.70 4.77
CA GLY A 54 3.34 2.89 5.28
C GLY A 54 2.73 1.59 5.80
N GLN A 55 2.91 0.47 5.08
CA GLN A 55 2.40 -0.84 5.53
C GLN A 55 3.12 -1.38 6.77
N LEU A 56 4.44 -1.16 6.90
CA LEU A 56 5.16 -1.54 8.12
C LEU A 56 4.66 -0.75 9.33
N MET A 57 4.41 0.55 9.18
CA MET A 57 3.77 1.35 10.23
C MET A 57 2.35 0.85 10.52
N HIS A 58 1.57 0.53 9.48
CA HIS A 58 0.20 0.05 9.61
C HIS A 58 0.13 -1.25 10.41
N VAL A 59 0.88 -2.26 9.95
CA VAL A 59 0.97 -3.58 10.60
C VAL A 59 1.58 -3.45 12.00
N GLY A 60 2.63 -2.63 12.16
CA GLY A 60 3.24 -2.37 13.46
C GLY A 60 2.25 -1.77 14.46
N GLY A 61 1.44 -0.81 14.03
CA GLY A 61 0.35 -0.25 14.84
C GLY A 61 -0.68 -1.28 15.27
N LEU A 62 -1.08 -2.21 14.38
CA LEU A 62 -1.98 -3.32 14.69
C LEU A 62 -1.37 -4.34 15.66
N VAL A 63 -0.10 -4.69 15.48
CA VAL A 63 0.58 -5.61 16.42
C VAL A 63 0.65 -4.97 17.80
N TRP A 64 1.07 -3.71 17.87
CA TRP A 64 1.16 -2.95 19.12
C TRP A 64 -0.19 -2.88 19.82
N SER A 65 -1.20 -2.30 19.18
CA SER A 65 -2.52 -2.08 19.80
C SER A 65 -3.24 -3.40 20.12
N GLY A 66 -3.01 -4.45 19.33
CA GLY A 66 -3.48 -5.80 19.60
C GLY A 66 -2.85 -6.41 20.85
N GLY A 67 -1.56 -6.15 21.10
CA GLY A 67 -0.87 -6.51 22.34
C GLY A 67 -1.50 -5.89 23.59
N TYR A 68 -2.09 -4.69 23.45
CA TYR A 68 -2.85 -4.01 24.51
C TYR A 68 -4.35 -4.35 24.52
N GLY A 69 -4.78 -5.31 23.71
CA GLY A 69 -6.13 -5.86 23.73
C GLY A 69 -7.18 -5.11 22.90
N VAL A 70 -6.78 -4.24 21.97
CA VAL A 70 -7.72 -3.58 21.04
C VAL A 70 -8.43 -4.64 20.19
N GLN A 71 -9.75 -4.67 20.28
CA GLN A 71 -10.54 -5.67 19.58
C GLN A 71 -10.64 -5.35 18.09
N ARG A 72 -10.74 -6.40 17.26
CA ARG A 72 -11.05 -6.22 15.83
C ARG A 72 -12.55 -5.98 15.65
N LYS A 73 -12.92 -5.33 14.55
CA LYS A 73 -14.34 -5.13 14.12
C LYS A 73 -15.20 -4.29 15.09
N VAL A 74 -14.56 -3.52 15.96
CA VAL A 74 -15.22 -2.51 16.79
C VAL A 74 -14.65 -1.13 16.42
N ALA A 75 -15.46 -0.08 16.54
CA ALA A 75 -15.08 1.28 16.19
C ALA A 75 -15.75 2.29 17.13
N GLY A 76 -15.22 3.52 17.18
CA GLY A 76 -15.77 4.57 18.03
C GLY A 76 -15.61 4.24 19.53
N SER A 77 -16.66 4.50 20.32
CA SER A 77 -16.64 4.24 21.77
C SER A 77 -16.40 2.76 22.11
N GLU A 78 -16.86 1.83 21.26
CA GLU A 78 -16.65 0.38 21.46
C GLU A 78 -15.20 -0.06 21.26
N GLN A 79 -14.36 0.80 20.68
CA GLN A 79 -12.93 0.52 20.51
C GLN A 79 -12.14 0.66 21.82
N ALA A 80 -12.73 1.28 22.85
CA ALA A 80 -12.20 1.42 24.20
C ALA A 80 -10.72 1.88 24.21
N LEU A 81 -10.46 3.00 23.54
CA LEU A 81 -9.13 3.63 23.46
C LEU A 81 -8.80 4.41 24.74
N ASP A 82 -8.88 3.73 25.88
CA ASP A 82 -8.85 4.36 27.21
C ASP A 82 -7.42 4.49 27.77
N SER A 83 -6.41 4.17 26.96
CA SER A 83 -4.99 4.22 27.32
C SER A 83 -4.14 4.79 26.19
N ILE A 84 -3.05 5.47 26.54
CA ILE A 84 -2.19 6.17 25.58
C ILE A 84 -1.56 5.20 24.58
N GLU A 85 -1.26 3.97 25.00
CA GLU A 85 -0.67 2.92 24.16
C GLU A 85 -1.64 2.46 23.07
N ARG A 86 -2.94 2.35 23.40
CA ARG A 86 -3.97 2.01 22.42
C ARG A 86 -4.19 3.14 21.42
N VAL A 87 -4.23 4.39 21.92
CA VAL A 87 -4.38 5.59 21.07
C VAL A 87 -3.20 5.73 20.12
N LEU A 88 -1.97 5.63 20.61
CA LEU A 88 -0.77 5.73 19.79
C LEU A 88 -0.65 4.57 18.80
N GLY A 89 -0.95 3.34 19.21
CA GLY A 89 -0.93 2.17 18.32
C GLY A 89 -1.94 2.29 17.18
N MET A 90 -3.17 2.72 17.48
CA MET A 90 -4.20 2.94 16.46
C MET A 90 -3.92 4.17 15.59
N GLY A 91 -3.33 5.22 16.16
CA GLY A 91 -2.84 6.39 15.41
C GLY A 91 -1.74 6.02 14.41
N LEU A 92 -0.76 5.23 14.85
CA LEU A 92 0.31 4.71 13.99
C LEU A 92 -0.25 3.83 12.86
N MET A 93 -1.21 2.95 13.20
CA MET A 93 -1.92 2.14 12.22
C MET A 93 -2.59 3.02 11.16
N GLY A 94 -3.39 4.02 11.58
CA GLY A 94 -4.10 4.92 10.68
C GLY A 94 -3.17 5.73 9.79
N LEU A 95 -2.11 6.32 10.36
CA LEU A 95 -1.11 7.07 9.62
C LEU A 95 -0.37 6.20 8.59
N GLY A 96 0.04 4.99 9.00
CA GLY A 96 0.66 4.02 8.09
C GLY A 96 -0.25 3.67 6.92
N GLY A 97 -1.55 3.49 7.18
CA GLY A 97 -2.56 3.25 6.15
C GLY A 97 -2.68 4.39 5.14
N LEU A 98 -2.64 5.64 5.61
CA LEU A 98 -2.66 6.83 4.76
C LEU A 98 -1.40 6.91 3.87
N ILE A 99 -0.22 6.75 4.46
CA ILE A 99 1.06 6.75 3.74
C ILE A 99 1.07 5.63 2.68
N SER A 100 0.62 4.42 3.06
CA SER A 100 0.51 3.30 2.11
C SER A 100 -0.46 3.59 0.98
N SER A 101 -1.58 4.28 1.26
CA SER A 101 -2.57 4.62 0.24
C SER A 101 -2.01 5.57 -0.80
N ILE A 102 -1.17 6.53 -0.39
CA ILE A 102 -0.43 7.40 -1.32
C ILE A 102 0.51 6.58 -2.20
N GLY A 103 1.26 5.63 -1.61
CA GLY A 103 2.11 4.72 -2.36
C GLY A 103 1.34 3.83 -3.34
N GLY A 104 0.15 3.35 -2.97
CA GLY A 104 -0.73 2.57 -3.84
C GLY A 104 -1.31 3.39 -4.98
N LEU A 105 -1.73 4.63 -4.71
CA LEU A 105 -2.21 5.56 -5.74
C LEU A 105 -1.10 5.91 -6.72
N LEU A 106 0.12 6.13 -6.23
CA LEU A 106 1.27 6.40 -7.09
C LEU A 106 1.56 5.22 -8.03
N PHE A 107 1.44 3.98 -7.54
CA PHE A 107 1.54 2.80 -8.40
C PHE A 107 0.52 2.84 -9.54
N LEU A 108 -0.75 3.08 -9.21
CA LEU A 108 -1.82 3.16 -10.21
C LEU A 108 -1.54 4.25 -11.25
N VAL A 109 -1.15 5.45 -10.81
CA VAL A 109 -0.82 6.57 -11.71
C VAL A 109 0.35 6.23 -12.64
N ILE A 110 1.41 5.59 -12.12
CA ILE A 110 2.57 5.19 -12.93
C ILE A 110 2.15 4.18 -14.00
N VAL A 111 1.41 3.14 -13.61
CA VAL A 111 0.97 2.09 -14.55
C VAL A 111 0.03 2.65 -15.60
N LEU A 112 -0.98 3.44 -15.21
CA LEU A 112 -1.92 4.04 -16.16
C LEU A 112 -1.22 4.93 -17.16
N ARG A 113 -0.28 5.78 -16.73
CA ARG A 113 0.51 6.64 -17.64
C ARG A 113 1.38 5.83 -18.60
N ALA A 114 1.96 4.72 -18.15
CA ALA A 114 2.75 3.86 -19.01
C ALA A 114 1.87 3.21 -20.10
N LEU A 115 0.67 2.75 -19.73
CA LEU A 115 -0.28 2.12 -20.65
C LEU A 115 -0.87 3.12 -21.67
N THR A 116 -1.31 4.30 -21.22
CA THR A 116 -1.94 5.30 -22.10
C THR A 116 -0.93 6.06 -22.95
N GLY A 117 0.31 6.25 -22.48
CA GLY A 117 1.36 6.92 -23.24
C GLY A 117 1.82 6.17 -24.50
N MET A 118 1.59 4.85 -24.58
CA MET A 118 1.88 4.07 -25.79
C MET A 118 0.81 4.24 -26.87
N GLN A 119 -0.46 4.33 -26.47
CA GLN A 119 -1.58 4.52 -27.39
C GLN A 119 -1.46 5.84 -28.15
N GLN A 120 -0.97 6.91 -27.49
CA GLN A 120 -0.76 8.21 -28.12
C GLN A 120 0.26 8.14 -29.27
N HIS A 121 1.38 7.43 -29.07
CA HIS A 121 2.39 7.27 -30.13
C HIS A 121 1.94 6.36 -31.28
N ALA A 122 1.13 5.33 -31.01
CA ALA A 122 0.56 4.49 -32.07
C ALA A 122 -0.43 5.29 -32.93
N HIS A 123 -1.27 6.11 -32.32
CA HIS A 123 -2.28 6.91 -33.03
C HIS A 123 -1.65 8.08 -33.82
N GLU A 124 -0.56 8.67 -33.32
CA GLU A 124 0.25 9.67 -34.05
C GLU A 124 0.93 9.06 -35.28
N ALA A 125 1.39 7.80 -35.20
CA ALA A 125 2.03 7.10 -36.31
C ALA A 125 1.06 6.71 -37.44
N GLU A 126 -0.22 6.48 -37.12
CA GLU A 126 -1.27 6.13 -38.08
C GLU A 126 -1.95 7.35 -38.74
N GLY A 127 -2.07 8.48 -38.02
CA GLY A 127 -2.72 9.70 -38.53
C GLY A 127 -1.83 10.66 -39.33
N GLY A 128 -0.53 10.36 -39.46
CA GLY A 128 0.46 11.18 -40.17
C GLY A 128 0.75 10.74 -41.61
N GLN A 129 -0.06 9.85 -42.19
CA GLN A 129 0.01 9.42 -43.59
C GLN A 129 -1.15 10.03 -44.39
#